data_AF-A0A1A9SZV5-F1
#
_entry.id   AF-A0A1A9SZV5-F1
#
_cell.length_a   1.000
_cell.length_b   1.000
_cell.length_c   1.000
_cell.angle_alpha   90.00
_cell.angle_beta   90.00
_cell.angle_gamma   90.00
#
_symmetry.space_group_name_H-M   'P 1'
#
loop_
_entity.id
_entity.type
_entity.pdbx_description
1 polymer ?
#
loop_
_entity_poly.entity_id
_entity_poly.type
_entity_poly.pdbx_seq_one_letter_code
_entity_poly.pdbx_strand_id
1 'polypeptide(L)'
;MATQQSVVLTTLKEIASKEVDAAAEKLAAANQLLKDANSKLDMLNEYRGDYVKKLDGILVSGFSADAYQNYQSFLRKLDQAILGQQDVVDSSRYQVNAQREIWQECQKKKLSYEVLADRSDKRAHQQQLKQDQKMMDEHAMRMNKFNR
;
A
#
# COMPACT_ATOMS: atom_id res chain seq x y z
N MET A 1 -4.42 -36.18 9.21
CA MET A 1 -5.03 -35.26 8.22
C MET A 1 -5.23 -33.85 8.78
N ALA A 2 -5.82 -33.67 9.97
CA ALA A 2 -6.02 -32.34 10.58
C ALA A 2 -4.71 -31.54 10.78
N THR A 3 -3.62 -32.21 11.18
CA THR A 3 -2.29 -31.61 11.36
C THR A 3 -1.68 -31.11 10.04
N GLN A 4 -1.85 -31.85 8.95
CA GLN A 4 -1.38 -31.45 7.62
C GLN A 4 -2.10 -30.17 7.14
N GLN A 5 -3.39 -30.06 7.43
CA GLN A 5 -4.22 -28.92 7.01
C GLN A 5 -3.91 -27.65 7.81
N SER A 6 -3.62 -27.76 9.11
CA SER A 6 -3.14 -26.64 9.95
C SER A 6 -1.78 -26.12 9.45
N VAL A 7 -0.82 -27.01 9.15
CA VAL A 7 0.50 -26.60 8.62
C VAL A 7 0.38 -25.86 7.29
N VAL A 8 -0.45 -26.35 6.36
CA VAL A 8 -0.67 -25.69 5.06
C VAL A 8 -1.29 -24.30 5.23
N LEU A 9 -2.26 -24.13 6.12
CA LEU A 9 -2.89 -22.82 6.38
C LEU A 9 -1.91 -21.82 6.99
N THR A 10 -1.03 -22.28 7.88
CA THR A 10 0.05 -21.45 8.45
C THR A 10 1.00 -20.97 7.35
N THR A 11 1.45 -21.86 6.46
CA THR A 11 2.31 -21.48 5.33
C THR A 11 1.60 -20.50 4.38
N LEU A 12 0.31 -20.70 4.08
CA LEU A 12 -0.46 -19.78 3.24
C LEU A 12 -0.60 -18.40 3.89
N LYS A 13 -0.79 -18.34 5.21
CA LYS A 13 -0.80 -17.08 5.97
C LYS A 13 0.54 -16.36 5.89
N GLU A 14 1.65 -17.08 6.04
CA GLU A 14 3.00 -16.49 5.92
C GLU A 14 3.27 -15.92 4.53
N ILE A 15 2.91 -16.67 3.47
CA ILE A 15 3.01 -16.20 2.09
C ILE A 15 2.17 -14.95 1.88
N ALA A 16 0.91 -14.94 2.34
CA ALA A 16 0.05 -13.78 2.23
C ALA A 16 0.58 -12.57 3.03
N SER A 17 1.24 -12.79 4.17
CA SER A 17 1.88 -11.70 4.91
C SER A 17 3.02 -11.08 4.10
N LYS A 18 3.87 -11.89 3.47
CA LYS A 18 4.94 -11.39 2.58
C LYS A 18 4.37 -10.63 1.37
N GLU A 19 3.26 -11.09 0.81
CA GLU A 19 2.56 -10.38 -0.27
C GLU A 19 2.05 -9.01 0.18
N VAL A 20 1.48 -8.91 1.40
CA VAL A 20 1.04 -7.63 1.99
C VAL A 20 2.22 -6.69 2.20
N ASP A 21 3.33 -7.18 2.73
CA ASP A 21 4.54 -6.37 2.98
C ASP A 21 5.11 -5.83 1.66
N ALA A 22 5.24 -6.68 0.64
CA ALA A 22 5.69 -6.27 -0.68
C ALA A 22 4.73 -5.26 -1.36
N ALA A 23 3.42 -5.42 -1.19
CA ALA A 23 2.44 -4.46 -1.70
C ALA A 23 2.51 -3.12 -0.94
N ALA A 24 2.79 -3.15 0.36
CA ALA A 24 2.96 -1.94 1.18
C ALA A 24 4.20 -1.15 0.76
N GLU A 25 5.32 -1.82 0.46
CA GLU A 25 6.54 -1.18 -0.07
C GLU A 25 6.26 -0.48 -1.40
N LYS A 26 5.56 -1.15 -2.33
CA LYS A 26 5.18 -0.56 -3.62
C LYS A 26 4.25 0.64 -3.47
N LEU A 27 3.28 0.56 -2.56
CA LEU A 27 2.38 1.67 -2.24
C LEU A 27 3.16 2.84 -1.63
N ALA A 28 4.12 2.59 -0.74
CA ALA A 28 4.98 3.63 -0.17
C ALA A 28 5.81 4.33 -1.26
N ALA A 29 6.42 3.56 -2.17
CA ALA A 29 7.16 4.12 -3.30
C ALA A 29 6.27 4.98 -4.21
N ALA A 30 5.06 4.52 -4.54
CA ALA A 30 4.11 5.30 -5.34
C ALA A 30 3.69 6.61 -4.65
N ASN A 31 3.46 6.58 -3.33
CA ASN A 31 3.14 7.80 -2.56
C ASN A 31 4.32 8.79 -2.56
N GLN A 32 5.55 8.29 -2.45
CA GLN A 32 6.74 9.13 -2.51
C GLN A 32 6.87 9.81 -3.88
N LEU A 33 6.66 9.07 -4.98
CA LEU A 33 6.64 9.63 -6.34
C LEU A 33 5.58 10.73 -6.49
N LEU A 34 4.36 10.51 -5.98
CA LEU A 34 3.30 11.52 -6.00
C LEU A 34 3.69 12.76 -5.18
N LYS A 35 4.31 12.59 -4.01
CA LYS A 35 4.78 13.69 -3.18
C LYS A 35 5.83 14.53 -3.91
N ASP A 36 6.82 13.88 -4.53
CA ASP A 36 7.89 14.55 -5.27
C ASP A 36 7.34 15.28 -6.51
N ALA A 37 6.38 14.66 -7.21
CA ALA A 37 5.72 15.27 -8.36
C ALA A 37 4.93 16.54 -7.97
N ASN A 38 4.22 16.53 -6.83
CA ASN A 38 3.52 17.71 -6.32
C ASN A 38 4.51 18.79 -5.89
N SER A 39 5.56 18.44 -5.14
CA SER A 39 6.58 19.41 -4.73
C SER A 39 7.22 20.12 -5.92
N LYS A 40 7.48 19.38 -7.01
CA LYS A 40 7.98 19.99 -8.25
C LYS A 40 6.97 20.89 -8.93
N LEU A 41 5.69 20.52 -8.94
CA LEU A 41 4.62 21.37 -9.47
C LEU A 41 4.52 22.67 -8.67
N ASP A 42 4.57 22.60 -7.34
CA ASP A 42 4.53 23.76 -6.46
C ASP A 42 5.70 24.71 -6.72
N MET A 43 6.92 24.18 -6.83
CA MET A 43 8.11 24.97 -7.19
C MET A 43 7.95 25.68 -8.53
N LEU A 44 7.41 25.02 -9.55
CA LEU A 44 7.19 25.64 -10.87
C LEU A 44 6.13 26.76 -10.80
N ASN A 45 5.06 26.56 -10.04
CA ASN A 45 4.02 27.57 -9.85
C ASN A 45 4.52 28.78 -9.07
N GLU A 46 5.29 28.57 -8.01
CA GLU A 46 5.93 29.64 -7.24
C GLU A 46 6.89 30.44 -8.13
N TYR A 47 7.78 29.74 -8.84
CA TYR A 47 8.72 30.36 -9.76
C TYR A 47 8.02 31.17 -10.85
N ARG A 48 6.91 30.66 -11.40
CA ARG A 48 6.07 31.40 -12.35
C ARG A 48 5.51 32.67 -11.75
N GLY A 49 4.96 32.60 -10.53
CA GLY A 49 4.42 33.75 -9.82
C GLY A 49 5.47 34.85 -9.62
N ASP A 50 6.67 34.47 -9.18
CA ASP A 50 7.78 35.39 -9.01
C ASP A 50 8.29 35.96 -10.33
N TYR A 51 8.30 35.15 -11.38
CA TYR A 51 8.69 35.58 -12.72
C TYR A 51 7.73 36.63 -13.29
N VAL A 52 6.43 36.47 -13.05
CA VAL A 52 5.41 37.46 -13.44
C VAL A 52 5.55 38.76 -12.64
N LYS A 53 5.70 38.70 -11.32
CA LYS A 53 5.89 39.89 -10.47
C LYS A 53 7.12 40.71 -10.86
N LYS A 54 8.19 40.06 -11.31
CA LYS A 54 9.41 40.75 -11.79
C LYS A 54 9.14 41.61 -13.02
N LEU A 55 8.17 41.25 -13.87
CA LEU A 55 7.80 42.06 -15.03
C LEU A 55 7.18 43.40 -14.60
N ASP A 56 6.29 43.38 -13.60
CA ASP A 56 5.58 44.58 -13.14
C ASP A 56 6.55 45.67 -12.64
N GLY A 57 7.64 45.27 -11.97
CA GLY A 57 8.68 46.18 -11.51
C GLY A 57 9.56 46.76 -12.64
N ILE A 58 9.76 46.03 -13.73
CA ILE A 58 10.67 46.42 -14.84
C ILE A 58 9.90 47.19 -15.94
N LEU A 59 8.59 47.01 -16.07
CA LEU A 59 7.74 47.83 -16.93
C LEU A 59 7.82 49.33 -16.58
N VAL A 60 8.08 49.66 -15.30
CA VAL A 60 8.29 51.02 -14.81
C VAL A 60 9.61 51.63 -15.31
N SER A 61 10.63 50.82 -15.60
CA SER A 61 11.96 51.29 -16.04
C SER A 61 12.16 51.35 -17.56
N GLY A 62 11.15 50.96 -18.36
CA GLY A 62 11.20 50.94 -19.83
C GLY A 62 11.81 49.66 -20.40
N PHE A 63 11.03 48.94 -21.21
CA PHE A 63 11.41 47.66 -21.82
C PHE A 63 11.85 47.84 -23.28
N SER A 64 12.93 47.19 -23.71
CA SER A 64 13.20 47.00 -25.15
C SER A 64 12.27 45.91 -25.71
N ALA A 65 11.89 46.02 -26.98
CA ALA A 65 10.99 45.05 -27.62
C ALA A 65 11.53 43.61 -27.57
N ASP A 66 12.85 43.44 -27.73
CA ASP A 66 13.51 42.13 -27.69
C ASP A 66 13.45 41.49 -26.31
N ALA A 67 13.64 42.29 -25.25
CA ALA A 67 13.49 41.79 -23.89
C ALA A 67 12.07 41.26 -23.67
N TYR A 68 11.05 41.95 -24.20
CA TYR A 68 9.64 41.58 -24.01
C TYR A 68 9.32 40.25 -24.68
N GLN A 69 9.83 40.07 -25.89
CA GLN A 69 9.69 38.81 -26.61
C GLN A 69 10.36 37.64 -25.88
N ASN A 70 11.57 37.86 -25.33
CA ASN A 70 12.28 36.84 -24.55
C ASN A 70 11.49 36.44 -23.29
N TYR A 71 10.95 37.42 -22.57
CA TYR A 71 10.08 37.19 -21.42
C TYR A 71 8.86 36.33 -21.79
N GLN A 72 8.12 36.73 -22.83
CA GLN A 72 6.93 36.00 -23.29
C GLN A 72 7.27 34.58 -23.79
N SER A 73 8.41 34.41 -24.44
CA SER A 73 8.90 33.10 -24.89
C SER A 73 9.18 32.17 -23.71
N PHE A 74 9.88 32.67 -22.69
CA PHE A 74 10.19 31.88 -21.50
C PHE A 74 8.93 31.56 -20.68
N LEU A 75 8.03 32.52 -20.50
CA LEU A 75 6.77 32.30 -19.78
C LEU A 75 5.94 31.18 -20.45
N ARG A 76 5.85 31.15 -21.78
CA ARG A 76 5.17 30.06 -22.51
C ARG A 76 5.82 28.70 -22.29
N LYS A 77 7.16 28.63 -22.25
CA LYS A 77 7.87 27.38 -21.94
C LYS A 77 7.62 26.93 -20.51
N LEU A 78 7.56 27.86 -19.57
CA LEU A 78 7.27 27.58 -18.17
C LEU A 78 5.83 27.07 -17.98
N ASP A 79 4.86 27.69 -18.66
CA ASP A 79 3.47 27.23 -18.69
C ASP A 79 3.36 25.81 -19.25
N GLN A 80 4.06 25.52 -20.34
CA GLN A 80 4.11 24.17 -20.90
C GLN A 80 4.74 23.15 -19.94
N ALA A 81 5.80 23.54 -19.22
CA ALA A 81 6.43 22.67 -18.22
C ALA A 81 5.50 22.39 -17.03
N ILE A 82 4.71 23.38 -16.61
CA ILE A 82 3.69 23.22 -15.55
C ILE A 82 2.61 22.25 -16.00
N LEU A 83 2.08 22.40 -17.21
CA LEU A 83 1.09 21.46 -17.78
C LEU A 83 1.65 20.03 -17.81
N GLY A 84 2.87 19.85 -18.32
CA GLY A 84 3.51 18.53 -18.34
C GLY A 84 3.75 17.96 -16.93
N GLN A 85 4.04 18.82 -15.93
CA GLN A 85 4.20 18.36 -14.55
C GLN A 85 2.86 18.02 -13.89
N GLN A 86 1.76 18.67 -14.26
CA GLN A 86 0.40 18.30 -13.83
C GLN A 86 0.04 16.90 -14.33
N ASP A 87 0.33 16.58 -15.60
CA ASP A 87 0.11 15.23 -16.14
C ASP A 87 0.90 14.16 -15.35
N VAL A 88 2.13 14.48 -14.93
CA VAL A 88 2.94 13.58 -14.08
C VAL A 88 2.31 13.39 -12.70
N VAL A 89 1.74 14.45 -12.09
CA VAL A 89 1.01 14.36 -10.82
C VAL A 89 -0.21 13.47 -10.96
N ASP A 90 -0.99 13.63 -12.02
CA ASP A 90 -2.20 12.84 -12.26
C ASP A 90 -1.88 11.37 -12.52
N SER A 91 -0.86 11.09 -13.33
CA SER A 91 -0.35 9.73 -13.53
C SER A 91 0.13 9.09 -12.22
N SER A 92 0.87 9.85 -11.39
CA SER A 92 1.35 9.37 -10.08
C SER A 92 0.19 9.08 -9.13
N ARG A 93 -0.88 9.90 -9.15
CA ARG A 93 -2.09 9.70 -8.37
C ARG A 93 -2.82 8.43 -8.79
N TYR A 94 -2.93 8.17 -10.09
CA TYR A 94 -3.47 6.91 -10.60
C TYR A 94 -2.66 5.71 -10.12
N GLN A 95 -1.33 5.77 -10.16
CA GLN A 95 -0.47 4.71 -9.66
C GLN A 95 -0.65 4.44 -8.16
N VAL A 96 -0.78 5.48 -7.34
CA VAL A 96 -1.08 5.34 -5.90
C VAL A 96 -2.40 4.59 -5.69
N ASN A 97 -3.44 4.94 -6.44
CA ASN A 97 -4.74 4.27 -6.34
C ASN A 97 -4.64 2.80 -6.73
N ALA A 98 -3.98 2.49 -7.85
CA ALA A 98 -3.77 1.11 -8.29
C ALA A 98 -2.98 0.27 -7.26
N GLN A 99 -1.89 0.81 -6.70
CA GLN A 99 -1.13 0.11 -5.65
C GLN A 99 -1.94 -0.05 -4.35
N ARG A 100 -2.80 0.91 -4.03
CA ARG A 100 -3.70 0.84 -2.87
C ARG A 100 -4.70 -0.30 -3.02
N GLU A 101 -5.31 -0.46 -4.19
CA GLU A 101 -6.22 -1.57 -4.47
C GLU A 101 -5.52 -2.92 -4.33
N ILE A 102 -4.32 -3.07 -4.90
CA ILE A 102 -3.50 -4.29 -4.77
C ILE A 102 -3.23 -4.60 -3.29
N TRP A 103 -2.77 -3.60 -2.53
CA TRP A 103 -2.50 -3.76 -1.10
C TRP A 103 -3.74 -4.19 -0.30
N GLN A 104 -4.91 -3.60 -0.61
CA GLN A 104 -6.18 -3.98 0.02
C GLN A 104 -6.58 -5.42 -0.29
N GLU A 105 -6.41 -5.88 -1.53
CA GLU A 105 -6.70 -7.26 -1.91
C GLU A 105 -5.75 -8.25 -1.22
N CYS A 106 -4.45 -7.95 -1.16
CA CYS A 106 -3.50 -8.74 -0.38
C CYS A 106 -3.91 -8.83 1.10
N GLN A 107 -4.38 -7.72 1.69
CA GLN A 107 -4.85 -7.72 3.07
C GLN A 107 -6.10 -8.58 3.29
N LYS A 108 -7.08 -8.49 2.38
CA LYS A 108 -8.28 -9.36 2.42
C LYS A 108 -7.91 -10.84 2.33
N LYS A 109 -6.95 -11.18 1.46
CA LYS A 109 -6.45 -12.56 1.32
C LYS A 109 -5.77 -13.04 2.60
N LYS A 110 -4.89 -12.23 3.22
CA LYS A 110 -4.25 -12.56 4.50
C LYS A 110 -5.29 -12.81 5.60
N LEU A 111 -6.26 -11.90 5.76
CA LEU A 111 -7.32 -12.04 6.76
C LEU A 111 -8.14 -13.33 6.54
N SER A 112 -8.41 -13.68 5.28
CA SER A 112 -9.13 -14.92 4.95
C SER A 112 -8.36 -16.16 5.43
N TYR A 113 -7.04 -16.21 5.24
CA TYR A 113 -6.23 -17.32 5.77
C TYR A 113 -6.14 -17.33 7.28
N GLU A 114 -6.07 -16.16 7.94
CA GLU A 114 -6.10 -16.06 9.40
C GLU A 114 -7.37 -16.65 9.99
N VAL A 115 -8.53 -16.33 9.40
CA VAL A 115 -9.83 -16.88 9.82
C VAL A 115 -9.88 -18.39 9.61
N LEU A 116 -9.35 -18.90 8.49
CA LEU A 116 -9.32 -20.34 8.21
C LEU A 116 -8.39 -21.10 9.16
N ALA A 117 -7.21 -20.53 9.46
CA ALA A 117 -6.24 -21.10 10.39
C ALA A 117 -6.85 -21.20 11.80
N ASP A 118 -7.41 -20.11 12.33
CA ASP A 118 -8.06 -20.10 13.65
C ASP A 118 -9.20 -21.14 13.75
N ARG A 119 -10.03 -21.27 12.70
CA ARG A 119 -11.07 -22.30 12.64
C ARG A 119 -10.49 -23.71 12.61
N SER A 120 -9.40 -23.92 11.88
CA SER A 120 -8.72 -25.22 11.81
C SER A 120 -8.15 -25.62 13.17
N ASP A 121 -7.48 -24.68 13.85
CA ASP A 121 -6.86 -24.92 15.15
C ASP A 121 -7.92 -25.22 16.22
N LYS A 122 -9.05 -24.48 16.22
CA LYS A 122 -10.20 -24.78 17.10
C LYS A 122 -10.75 -26.18 16.87
N ARG A 123 -10.89 -26.62 15.61
CA ARG A 123 -11.35 -27.99 15.29
C ARG A 123 -10.36 -29.05 15.75
N ALA A 124 -9.06 -28.82 15.53
CA ALA A 124 -8.00 -29.73 15.96
C ALA A 124 -8.00 -29.89 17.47
N HIS A 125 -8.08 -28.77 18.21
CA HIS A 125 -8.16 -28.78 19.66
C HIS A 125 -9.39 -29.53 20.18
N GLN A 126 -10.57 -29.31 19.59
CA GLN A 126 -11.78 -30.05 19.96
C GLN A 126 -11.67 -31.55 19.67
N GLN A 127 -11.01 -31.96 18.59
CA GLN A 127 -10.75 -33.38 18.31
C GLN A 127 -9.81 -33.99 19.34
N GLN A 128 -8.76 -33.26 19.72
CA GLN A 128 -7.80 -33.73 20.73
C GLN A 128 -8.47 -33.90 22.10
N LEU A 129 -9.25 -32.92 22.56
CA LEU A 129 -10.02 -33.03 23.81
C LEU A 129 -10.94 -34.26 23.83
N LYS A 130 -11.61 -34.56 22.72
CA LYS A 130 -12.45 -35.76 22.60
C LYS A 130 -11.65 -37.07 22.66
N GLN A 131 -10.45 -37.09 22.07
CA GLN A 131 -9.56 -38.26 22.12
C GLN A 131 -9.01 -38.49 23.53
N ASP A 132 -8.58 -37.41 24.20
CA ASP A 132 -8.05 -37.46 25.57
C ASP A 132 -9.13 -37.93 26.57
N GLN A 133 -10.36 -37.40 26.44
CA GLN A 133 -11.49 -37.83 27.26
C GLN A 133 -11.78 -39.33 27.07
N LYS A 134 -11.82 -39.81 25.83
CA LYS A 134 -12.04 -41.23 25.52
C LYS A 134 -10.95 -42.12 26.13
N MET A 135 -9.68 -41.70 26.06
CA MET A 135 -8.56 -42.44 26.64
C MET A 135 -8.66 -42.53 28.17
N MET A 136 -9.03 -41.43 28.84
CA MET A 136 -9.27 -41.43 30.29
C MET A 136 -10.41 -42.36 30.69
N ASP A 137 -11.54 -42.31 29.97
CA ASP A 137 -12.69 -43.16 30.23
C ASP A 137 -12.34 -44.65 30.07
N GLU A 138 -11.62 -45.03 29.00
CA GLU A 138 -11.15 -46.40 28.78
C GLU A 138 -10.18 -46.88 29.86
N HIS A 139 -9.32 -45.99 30.37
CA HIS A 139 -8.42 -46.31 31.46
C HIS A 139 -9.19 -46.52 32.77
N ALA A 140 -10.14 -45.64 33.08
CA ALA A 140 -10.99 -45.76 34.26
C ALA A 140 -11.83 -47.05 34.25
N MET A 141 -12.40 -47.42 33.09
CA MET A 141 -13.12 -48.69 32.93
C MET A 141 -12.22 -49.91 33.13
N ARG A 142 -10.98 -49.86 32.63
CA ARG A 142 -9.99 -50.93 32.86
C ARG A 142 -9.63 -51.07 34.33
N MET A 143 -9.31 -49.97 35.02
CA MET A 143 -9.00 -50.01 36.46
C MET A 143 -10.18 -50.54 37.29
N ASN A 144 -11.41 -50.14 36.97
CA ASN A 144 -12.59 -50.63 37.68
C ASN A 144 -12.83 -52.14 37.46
N LYS A 145 -12.47 -52.68 36.29
CA LYS A 145 -12.50 -54.13 36.03
C LYS A 145 -11.42 -54.91 36.78
N PHE A 146 -10.27 -54.31 37.05
CA PHE A 146 -9.18 -54.95 37.80
C PHE A 146 -9.35 -54.92 39.32
N ASN A 147 -10.12 -53.97 39.85
CA ASN A 147 -10.41 -53.84 41.29
C ASN A 147 -11.68 -54.62 41.73
N ARG A 148 -12.16 -55.57 40.92
CA ARG A 148 -13.26 -56.49 41.23
C ARG A 148 -12.73 -57.91 41.24
#